data_AF-W2SNR7-F1
#
_entry.id   AF-W2SNR7-F1
#
_cell.length_a   1.000
_cell.length_b   1.000
_cell.length_c   1.000
_cell.angle_alpha   90.00
_cell.angle_beta   90.00
_cell.angle_gamma   90.00
#
_symmetry.space_group_name_H-M   'P 1'
#
loop_
_entity.id
_entity.type
_entity.pdbx_description
1 polymer ?
#
loop_
_entity_poly.entity_id
_entity_poly.type
_entity_poly.pdbx_seq_one_letter_code
_entity_poly.pdbx_strand_id
1 'polypeptide(L)'
;MVSHLGLAKVVKVTVGYFIYDLIDMYIHGEAPNSKEYFVHHSLVITAFTVILITGKLFGFAMIGLLVEVQTIFLHLRTMVRLAGCSKRGTTAYNALINANMLCLFLFRHIPVTYLLYVMLVKDEKTPLVLRTFLIGGLSFLSYHNTHLTISMIKADGFFGYEMQALDEDSVDPLGSVKVKKEK
;
A
#
# COMPACT_ATOMS: atom_id res chain seq x y z
N MET A 1 -12.56 26.84 8.02
CA MET A 1 -11.36 26.80 8.89
C MET A 1 -11.32 25.55 9.78
N VAL A 2 -12.44 25.15 10.40
CA VAL A 2 -12.55 23.93 11.24
C VAL A 2 -12.25 22.62 10.49
N SER A 3 -12.62 22.52 9.20
CA SER A 3 -12.36 21.34 8.37
C SER A 3 -10.86 21.07 8.13
N HIS A 4 -10.08 22.10 7.82
CA HIS A 4 -8.63 21.95 7.57
C HIS A 4 -7.85 21.54 8.82
N LEU A 5 -8.28 21.98 10.00
CA LEU A 5 -7.63 21.60 11.26
C LEU A 5 -7.85 20.12 11.60
N GLY A 6 -9.03 19.58 11.28
CA GLY A 6 -9.33 18.15 11.43
C GLY A 6 -8.48 17.28 10.51
N LEU A 7 -8.40 17.65 9.22
CA LEU A 7 -7.59 16.92 8.22
C LEU A 7 -6.11 16.94 8.59
N ALA A 8 -5.58 18.09 9.04
CA ALA A 8 -4.19 18.20 9.46
C ALA A 8 -3.86 17.31 10.67
N LYS A 9 -4.80 17.11 11.61
CA LYS A 9 -4.60 16.21 12.74
C LYS A 9 -4.49 14.75 12.28
N VAL A 10 -5.36 14.31 11.37
CA VAL A 10 -5.30 12.95 10.81
C VAL A 10 -3.95 12.73 10.12
N VAL A 11 -3.55 13.64 9.23
CA VAL A 11 -2.27 13.52 8.50
C VAL A 11 -1.08 13.50 9.45
N LYS A 12 -1.07 14.30 10.53
CA LYS A 12 0.01 14.28 11.54
C LYS A 12 0.12 12.92 12.23
N VAL A 13 -1.01 12.36 12.67
CA VAL A 13 -1.02 11.04 13.33
C VAL A 13 -0.53 9.97 12.35
N THR A 14 -0.97 10.01 11.10
CA THR A 14 -0.53 9.06 10.08
C THR A 14 0.95 9.18 9.76
N VAL A 15 1.50 10.39 9.66
CA VAL A 15 2.95 10.57 9.45
C VAL A 15 3.74 9.96 10.61
N GLY A 16 3.30 10.16 11.85
CA GLY A 16 3.92 9.52 13.01
C GLY A 16 3.89 7.98 12.94
N TYR A 17 2.74 7.42 12.52
CA TYR A 17 2.60 5.98 12.30
C TYR A 17 3.56 5.46 11.23
N PHE A 18 3.66 6.11 10.06
CA PHE A 18 4.58 5.66 9.01
C PHE A 18 6.05 5.78 9.40
N ILE A 19 6.42 6.81 10.17
CA ILE A 19 7.78 6.93 10.70
C ILE A 19 8.07 5.76 11.64
N TYR A 20 7.14 5.42 12.53
CA TYR A 20 7.28 4.27 13.41
C TYR A 20 7.47 2.97 12.60
N ASP A 21 6.65 2.73 11.59
CA ASP A 21 6.70 1.55 10.73
C ASP A 21 8.01 1.45 9.93
N LEU A 22 8.50 2.58 9.41
CA LEU A 22 9.78 2.66 8.72
C LEU A 22 10.97 2.36 9.67
N ILE A 23 10.91 2.87 10.91
CA ILE A 23 11.92 2.61 11.93
C ILE A 23 11.89 1.15 12.36
N ASP A 24 10.71 0.56 12.52
CA ASP A 24 10.54 -0.84 12.89
C ASP A 24 11.18 -1.77 11.83
N MET A 25 10.84 -1.55 10.56
CA MET A 25 11.42 -2.28 9.42
C MET A 25 12.95 -2.11 9.33
N TYR A 26 13.47 -0.94 9.72
CA TYR A 26 14.92 -0.69 9.75
C TYR A 26 15.61 -1.43 10.90
N ILE A 27 15.06 -1.38 12.11
CA ILE A 27 15.62 -2.01 13.31
C ILE A 27 15.60 -3.54 13.17
N HIS A 28 14.51 -4.10 12.67
CA HIS A 28 14.34 -5.55 12.51
C HIS A 28 15.04 -6.11 11.26
N GLY A 29 15.74 -5.26 10.48
CA GLY A 29 16.55 -5.70 9.34
C GLY A 29 15.73 -6.23 8.17
N GLU A 30 14.46 -5.81 8.07
CA GLU A 30 13.55 -6.19 6.99
C GLU A 30 13.73 -5.30 5.75
N ALA A 31 14.36 -4.13 5.89
CA ALA A 31 14.64 -3.20 4.79
C ALA A 31 15.30 -3.79 3.52
N PRO A 32 16.32 -4.68 3.58
CA PRO A 32 16.89 -5.31 2.38
C PRO A 32 15.95 -6.34 1.71
N ASN A 33 14.97 -6.87 2.45
CA ASN A 33 14.03 -7.86 1.95
C ASN A 33 12.76 -7.19 1.38
N SER A 34 12.33 -6.11 2.02
CA SER A 34 11.11 -5.36 1.72
C SER A 34 11.42 -3.99 1.11
N LYS A 35 12.34 -3.96 0.13
CA LYS A 35 12.85 -2.71 -0.48
C LYS A 35 11.74 -1.84 -1.07
N GLU A 36 10.72 -2.45 -1.68
CA GLU A 36 9.59 -1.71 -2.24
C GLU A 36 8.78 -1.01 -1.15
N TYR A 37 8.53 -1.68 -0.03
CA TYR A 37 7.86 -1.10 1.13
C TYR A 37 8.69 0.03 1.73
N PHE A 38 10.00 -0.16 1.89
CA PHE A 38 10.89 0.90 2.39
C PHE A 38 10.84 2.18 1.54
N VAL A 39 10.88 2.01 0.21
CA VAL A 39 10.78 3.14 -0.73
C VAL A 39 9.37 3.78 -0.67
N HIS A 40 8.31 2.97 -0.61
CA HIS A 40 6.93 3.43 -0.43
C HIS A 40 6.78 4.30 0.82
N HIS A 41 7.20 3.79 1.98
CA HIS A 41 7.12 4.51 3.26
C HIS A 41 7.92 5.81 3.24
N SER A 42 9.13 5.78 2.66
CA SER A 42 9.94 6.99 2.52
C SER A 42 9.27 8.07 1.64
N LEU A 43 8.64 7.66 0.54
CA LEU A 43 7.94 8.55 -0.39
C LEU A 43 6.70 9.17 0.26
N VAL A 44 5.86 8.37 0.92
CA VAL A 44 4.62 8.87 1.55
C VAL A 44 4.92 9.76 2.76
N ILE A 45 5.92 9.44 3.58
CA ILE A 45 6.35 10.30 4.70
C ILE A 45 6.80 11.66 4.18
N THR A 46 7.62 11.67 3.11
CA THR A 46 8.10 12.92 2.50
C THR A 46 6.95 13.73 1.94
N ALA A 47 6.05 13.11 1.16
CA ALA A 47 4.90 13.78 0.56
C ALA A 47 3.96 14.39 1.61
N PHE A 48 3.63 13.62 2.66
CA PHE A 48 2.73 14.10 3.71
C PHE A 48 3.37 15.15 4.61
N THR A 49 4.68 15.07 4.86
CA THR A 49 5.43 16.12 5.57
C THR A 49 5.40 17.43 4.80
N VAL A 50 5.60 17.40 3.47
CA VAL A 50 5.49 18.60 2.63
C VAL A 50 4.07 19.17 2.65
N ILE A 51 3.05 18.32 2.62
CA ILE A 51 1.64 18.74 2.74
C ILE A 51 1.37 19.43 4.08
N LEU A 52 1.91 18.90 5.18
CA LEU A 52 1.79 19.49 6.51
C LEU A 52 2.49 20.86 6.62
N ILE A 53 3.68 21.00 6.04
CA ILE A 53 4.45 22.25 6.05
C ILE A 53 3.78 23.30 5.15
N THR A 54 3.35 22.92 3.96
CA THR A 54 2.75 23.85 2.99
C THR A 54 1.30 24.21 3.31
N GLY A 55 0.61 23.38 4.10
CA GLY A 55 -0.81 23.56 4.42
C GLY A 55 -1.74 23.41 3.21
N LYS A 56 -1.25 22.84 2.10
CA LYS A 56 -1.98 22.66 0.84
C LYS A 56 -2.16 21.18 0.56
N LEU A 57 -3.10 20.83 -0.34
CA LEU A 57 -3.30 19.46 -0.80
C LEU A 57 -3.74 18.45 0.28
N PHE A 58 -4.41 18.91 1.36
CA PHE A 58 -4.97 18.00 2.36
C PHE A 58 -5.97 16.99 1.78
N GLY A 59 -6.78 17.39 0.79
CA GLY A 59 -7.69 16.44 0.09
C GLY A 59 -6.93 15.35 -0.66
N PHE A 60 -5.79 15.69 -1.25
CA PHE A 60 -4.87 14.73 -1.88
C PHE A 60 -4.31 13.75 -0.86
N ALA A 61 -3.87 14.24 0.31
CA ALA A 61 -3.42 13.38 1.40
C ALA A 61 -4.54 12.43 1.86
N MET A 62 -5.77 12.90 2.01
CA MET A 62 -6.89 12.05 2.42
C MET A 62 -7.20 10.93 1.42
N ILE A 63 -7.19 11.23 0.12
CA ILE A 63 -7.38 10.20 -0.91
C ILE A 63 -6.18 9.25 -0.94
N GLY A 64 -4.97 9.79 -0.76
CA GLY A 64 -3.73 9.02 -0.62
C GLY A 64 -3.65 8.20 0.68
N LEU A 65 -4.56 8.39 1.64
CA LEU A 65 -4.66 7.52 2.82
C LEU A 65 -5.56 6.30 2.56
N LEU A 66 -6.42 6.33 1.54
CA LEU A 66 -7.31 5.21 1.21
C LEU A 66 -6.52 3.95 0.80
N VAL A 67 -5.36 4.12 0.16
CA VAL A 67 -4.46 3.02 -0.21
C VAL A 67 -3.97 2.23 0.99
N GLU A 68 -3.86 2.85 2.17
CA GLU A 68 -3.45 2.17 3.41
C GLU A 68 -4.60 1.48 4.13
N VAL A 69 -5.85 1.91 3.91
CA VAL A 69 -6.99 1.15 4.46
C VAL A 69 -7.05 -0.25 3.83
N GLN A 70 -6.56 -0.39 2.59
CA GLN A 70 -6.50 -1.67 1.90
C GLN A 70 -5.50 -2.66 2.53
N THR A 71 -4.40 -2.18 3.11
CA THR A 71 -3.39 -3.07 3.72
C THR A 71 -3.95 -3.78 4.95
N ILE A 72 -4.91 -3.19 5.66
CA ILE A 72 -5.66 -3.84 6.75
C ILE A 72 -6.38 -5.11 6.23
N PHE A 73 -7.05 -5.02 5.08
CA PHE A 73 -7.73 -6.18 4.48
C PHE A 73 -6.72 -7.25 4.02
N LEU A 74 -5.56 -6.82 3.53
CA LEU A 74 -4.49 -7.73 3.13
C LEU A 74 -3.95 -8.52 4.34
N HIS A 75 -3.62 -7.83 5.43
CA HIS A 75 -3.15 -8.46 6.66
C HIS A 75 -4.21 -9.36 7.27
N LEU A 76 -5.48 -8.93 7.28
CA LEU A 76 -6.59 -9.75 7.75
C LEU A 76 -6.72 -11.05 6.91
N ARG A 77 -6.66 -10.96 5.58
CA ARG A 77 -6.65 -12.14 4.71
C ARG A 77 -5.49 -13.08 5.05
N THR A 78 -4.28 -12.55 5.20
CA THR A 78 -3.10 -13.34 5.55
C THR A 78 -3.25 -14.01 6.91
N MET A 79 -3.70 -13.29 7.95
CA MET A 79 -3.97 -13.86 9.27
C MET A 79 -5.00 -14.99 9.21
N VAL A 80 -6.10 -14.82 8.48
CA VAL A 80 -7.13 -15.86 8.30
C VAL A 80 -6.58 -17.09 7.58
N ARG A 81 -5.68 -16.90 6.62
CA ARG A 81 -5.01 -18.00 5.91
C ARG A 81 -4.01 -18.74 6.81
N LEU A 82 -3.23 -18.02 7.61
CA LEU A 82 -2.25 -18.61 8.54
C LEU A 82 -2.91 -19.34 9.72
N ALA A 83 -4.03 -18.81 10.24
CA ALA A 83 -4.76 -19.42 11.36
C ALA A 83 -5.38 -20.78 11.03
N GLY A 84 -5.25 -21.29 9.80
CA GLY A 84 -5.85 -22.55 9.37
C GLY A 84 -7.38 -22.54 9.35
N CYS A 85 -8.01 -21.41 9.66
CA CYS A 85 -9.46 -21.19 9.54
C CYS A 85 -9.94 -21.33 8.10
N SER A 86 -9.02 -21.26 7.13
CA SER A 86 -9.27 -21.62 5.75
C SER A 86 -9.32 -23.15 5.60
N LYS A 87 -10.48 -23.76 5.90
CA LYS A 87 -10.82 -25.01 5.19
C LYS A 87 -10.98 -24.64 3.72
N ARG A 88 -9.99 -25.02 2.91
CA ARG A 88 -9.92 -24.80 1.46
C ARG A 88 -11.28 -25.11 0.83
N GLY A 89 -11.86 -24.13 0.14
CA GLY A 89 -13.13 -24.29 -0.59
C GLY A 89 -14.41 -23.90 0.16
N THR A 90 -14.34 -23.38 1.39
CA THR A 90 -15.53 -22.81 2.05
C THR A 90 -15.99 -21.51 1.39
N THR A 91 -17.31 -21.29 1.30
CA THR A 91 -17.90 -20.10 0.67
C THR A 91 -17.40 -18.79 1.32
N ALA A 92 -17.25 -18.76 2.64
CA ALA A 92 -16.73 -17.61 3.37
C ALA A 92 -15.28 -17.26 3.00
N TYR A 93 -14.46 -18.29 2.76
CA TYR A 93 -13.06 -18.10 2.35
C TYR A 93 -12.95 -17.52 0.94
N ASN A 94 -13.71 -18.06 -0.02
CA ASN A 94 -13.77 -17.52 -1.38
C ASN A 94 -14.32 -16.09 -1.40
N ALA A 95 -15.33 -15.80 -0.56
CA ALA A 95 -15.84 -14.45 -0.40
C ALA A 95 -14.78 -13.49 0.16
N LEU A 96 -13.96 -13.91 1.13
CA LEU A 96 -12.87 -13.10 1.68
C LEU A 96 -11.80 -12.78 0.64
N ILE A 97 -11.36 -13.76 -0.15
CA ILE A 97 -10.39 -13.54 -1.23
C ILE A 97 -10.95 -12.56 -2.26
N ASN A 98 -12.19 -12.79 -2.72
CA ASN A 98 -12.83 -11.93 -3.73
C ASN A 98 -13.05 -10.51 -3.20
N ALA A 99 -13.46 -10.37 -1.94
CA ALA A 99 -13.60 -9.07 -1.28
C ALA A 99 -12.26 -8.35 -1.18
N ASN A 100 -11.18 -9.05 -0.80
CA ASN A 100 -9.85 -8.47 -0.76
C ASN A 100 -9.37 -8.00 -2.14
N MET A 101 -9.60 -8.80 -3.19
CA MET A 101 -9.29 -8.41 -4.58
C MET A 101 -10.11 -7.19 -5.01
N LEU A 102 -11.41 -7.15 -4.69
CA LEU A 102 -12.26 -6.00 -4.97
C LEU A 102 -11.77 -4.74 -4.24
N CYS A 103 -11.45 -4.84 -2.95
CA CYS A 103 -10.89 -3.76 -2.15
C CYS A 103 -9.55 -3.28 -2.71
N LEU A 104 -8.72 -4.18 -3.24
CA LEU A 104 -7.48 -3.82 -3.93
C LEU A 104 -7.76 -2.90 -5.12
N PHE A 105 -8.71 -3.22 -5.98
CA PHE A 105 -9.04 -2.34 -7.09
C PHE A 105 -9.67 -1.01 -6.64
N LEU A 106 -10.63 -1.07 -5.70
CA LEU A 106 -11.38 0.11 -5.26
C LEU A 106 -10.54 1.11 -4.46
N PHE A 107 -9.66 0.64 -3.59
CA PHE A 107 -8.92 1.50 -2.66
C PHE A 107 -7.45 1.73 -3.06
N ARG A 108 -6.88 0.92 -3.97
CA ARG A 108 -5.53 1.17 -4.50
C ARG A 108 -5.55 1.75 -5.91
N HIS A 109 -6.07 1.01 -6.89
CA HIS A 109 -5.96 1.41 -8.30
C HIS A 109 -6.77 2.67 -8.63
N ILE A 110 -8.02 2.77 -8.15
CA ILE A 110 -8.88 3.93 -8.43
C ILE A 110 -8.30 5.22 -7.82
N PRO A 111 -7.94 5.28 -6.52
CA PRO A 111 -7.41 6.49 -5.91
C PRO A 111 -6.09 6.94 -6.55
N VAL A 112 -5.15 6.02 -6.79
CA VAL A 112 -3.86 6.38 -7.42
C VAL A 112 -4.06 6.90 -8.84
N THR A 113 -4.91 6.25 -9.64
CA THR A 113 -5.21 6.70 -11.00
C THR A 113 -5.88 8.08 -11.00
N TYR A 114 -6.82 8.30 -10.07
CA TYR A 114 -7.47 9.60 -9.91
C TYR A 114 -6.47 10.71 -9.54
N LEU A 115 -5.59 10.47 -8.56
CA LEU A 115 -4.58 11.44 -8.14
C LEU A 115 -3.58 11.73 -9.27
N LEU A 116 -3.18 10.71 -10.02
CA LEU A 116 -2.30 10.85 -11.18
C LEU A 116 -2.97 11.68 -12.29
N TYR A 117 -4.25 11.40 -12.59
CA TYR A 117 -5.03 12.17 -13.56
C TYR A 117 -5.11 13.65 -13.17
N VAL A 118 -5.42 13.93 -11.91
CA VAL A 118 -5.49 15.32 -11.42
C VAL A 118 -4.13 16.01 -11.53
N MET A 119 -3.02 15.34 -11.21
CA MET A 119 -1.68 15.93 -11.30
C MET A 119 -1.17 16.11 -12.74
N LEU A 120 -1.59 15.27 -13.69
CA LEU A 120 -1.16 15.35 -15.09
C LEU A 120 -2.03 16.31 -15.90
N VAL A 121 -3.35 16.22 -15.77
CA VAL A 121 -4.32 16.88 -16.66
C VAL A 121 -4.85 18.17 -16.06
N LYS A 122 -5.07 18.21 -14.74
CA LYS A 122 -5.59 19.40 -14.09
C LYS A 122 -4.41 20.30 -13.75
N ASP A 123 -4.41 21.49 -14.35
CA ASP A 123 -3.35 22.46 -14.10
C ASP A 123 -3.58 23.17 -12.75
N GLU A 124 -3.32 22.45 -11.66
CA GLU A 124 -3.27 23.06 -10.34
C GLU A 124 -1.99 23.87 -10.20
N LYS A 125 -2.09 25.04 -9.56
CA LYS A 125 -0.96 25.95 -9.25
C LYS A 125 -0.03 25.37 -8.18
N THR A 126 0.40 24.12 -8.38
CA THR A 126 1.34 23.41 -7.54
C THR A 126 2.75 23.72 -8.06
N PRO A 127 3.72 24.09 -7.20
CA PRO A 127 5.07 24.39 -7.64
C PRO A 127 5.65 23.20 -8.41
N LEU A 128 6.35 23.48 -9.52
CA LEU A 128 6.78 22.48 -10.50
C LEU A 128 7.55 21.33 -9.85
N VAL A 129 8.46 21.64 -8.93
CA VAL A 129 9.25 20.63 -8.19
C VAL A 129 8.38 19.70 -7.34
N LEU A 130 7.35 20.23 -6.68
CA LEU A 130 6.43 19.40 -5.90
C LEU A 130 5.55 18.55 -6.82
N ARG A 131 5.11 19.12 -7.95
CA ARG A 131 4.31 18.40 -8.94
C ARG A 131 5.08 17.23 -9.55
N THR A 132 6.33 17.43 -9.96
CA THR A 132 7.16 16.35 -10.51
C THR A 132 7.46 15.27 -9.47
N PHE A 133 7.75 15.66 -8.22
CA PHE A 133 7.91 14.71 -7.12
C PHE A 133 6.64 13.88 -6.87
N LEU A 134 5.47 14.52 -6.80
CA LEU A 134 4.19 13.82 -6.59
C LEU A 134 3.83 12.90 -7.75
N ILE A 135 4.06 13.31 -9.00
CA ILE A 135 3.86 12.45 -10.18
C ILE A 135 4.78 11.23 -10.09
N GLY A 136 6.08 11.43 -9.81
CA GLY A 136 7.03 10.34 -9.67
C GLY A 136 6.64 9.37 -8.55
N GLY A 137 6.24 9.89 -7.39
CA GLY A 137 5.74 9.08 -6.27
C GLY A 137 4.47 8.29 -6.62
N LEU A 138 3.50 8.92 -7.30
CA LEU A 138 2.26 8.28 -7.75
C LEU A 138 2.52 7.22 -8.84
N SER A 139 3.48 7.44 -9.74
CA SER A 139 3.92 6.44 -10.71
C SER A 139 4.56 5.23 -10.03
N PHE A 140 5.41 5.44 -9.03
CA PHE A 140 5.95 4.36 -8.21
C PHE A 140 4.83 3.60 -7.45
N LEU A 141 3.89 4.31 -6.84
CA LEU A 141 2.71 3.72 -6.18
C LEU A 141 1.89 2.85 -7.15
N SER A 142 1.70 3.31 -8.39
CA SER A 142 1.01 2.54 -9.42
C SER A 142 1.75 1.25 -9.79
N TYR A 143 3.07 1.33 -9.94
CA TYR A 143 3.93 0.15 -10.14
C TYR A 143 3.83 -0.83 -8.97
N HIS A 144 4.03 -0.34 -7.74
CA HIS A 144 3.95 -1.15 -6.52
C HIS A 144 2.57 -1.81 -6.35
N ASN A 145 1.48 -1.08 -6.63
CA ASN A 145 0.12 -1.63 -6.63
C ASN A 145 -0.07 -2.73 -7.66
N THR A 146 0.48 -2.56 -8.87
CA THR A 146 0.40 -3.56 -9.94
C THR A 146 1.19 -4.81 -9.57
N HIS A 147 2.40 -4.65 -9.04
CA HIS A 147 3.23 -5.76 -8.59
C HIS A 147 2.53 -6.56 -7.47
N LEU A 148 1.97 -5.87 -6.48
CA LEU A 148 1.18 -6.50 -5.42
C LEU A 148 -0.02 -7.26 -5.99
N THR A 149 -0.76 -6.66 -6.93
CA THR A 149 -1.92 -7.31 -7.58
C THR A 149 -1.53 -8.61 -8.25
N ILE A 150 -0.43 -8.61 -9.01
CA ILE A 150 0.06 -9.79 -9.73
C ILE A 150 0.46 -10.88 -8.74
N SER A 151 1.14 -10.51 -7.66
CA SER A 151 1.50 -11.47 -6.61
C SER A 151 0.25 -12.08 -5.96
N MET A 152 -0.72 -11.25 -5.59
CA MET A 152 -1.96 -11.73 -4.98
C MET A 152 -2.71 -12.71 -5.89
N ILE A 153 -2.80 -12.39 -7.18
CA ILE A 153 -3.40 -13.26 -8.20
C ILE A 153 -2.72 -14.63 -8.23
N LYS A 154 -1.38 -14.66 -8.19
CA LYS A 154 -0.61 -15.92 -8.15
C LYS A 154 -0.82 -16.67 -6.84
N ALA A 155 -0.78 -15.98 -5.70
CA ALA A 155 -0.91 -16.58 -4.38
C ALA A 155 -2.31 -17.16 -4.10
N ASP A 156 -3.35 -16.55 -4.65
CA ASP A 156 -4.74 -17.01 -4.52
C ASP A 156 -5.18 -18.01 -5.60
N GLY A 157 -4.33 -18.29 -6.60
CA GLY A 157 -4.64 -19.26 -7.65
C GLY A 157 -5.67 -18.76 -8.68
N PHE A 158 -5.74 -17.45 -8.91
CA PHE A 158 -6.58 -16.90 -9.99
C PHE A 158 -5.99 -17.27 -11.37
N PHE A 159 -6.80 -17.25 -12.43
CA PHE A 159 -6.34 -17.47 -13.83
C PHE A 159 -5.59 -18.79 -14.08
N GLY A 160 -5.94 -19.86 -13.37
CA GLY A 160 -5.36 -21.19 -13.59
C GLY A 160 -4.05 -21.44 -12.85
N TYR A 161 -3.61 -20.52 -11.99
CA TYR A 161 -2.53 -20.81 -11.04
C TYR A 161 -3.02 -21.74 -9.93
N GLU A 162 -2.15 -22.64 -9.47
CA GLU A 162 -2.44 -23.38 -8.24
C GLU A 162 -2.30 -22.45 -7.04
N MET A 163 -3.34 -22.42 -6.20
CA MET A 163 -3.33 -21.65 -4.97
C MET A 163 -2.18 -22.10 -4.07
N GLN A 164 -1.27 -21.16 -3.77
CA GLN A 164 -0.10 -21.44 -2.95
C GLN A 164 -0.51 -21.65 -1.49
N ALA A 165 0.13 -22.61 -0.82
CA ALA A 165 0.07 -22.67 0.64
C ALA A 165 0.79 -21.42 1.18
N LEU A 166 0.20 -20.76 2.18
CA LEU A 166 0.93 -19.74 2.93
C LEU A 166 1.61 -20.41 4.11
N ASP A 167 2.93 -20.40 4.12
CA ASP A 167 3.78 -20.66 5.27
C ASP A 167 4.40 -19.35 5.78
N GLU A 168 5.02 -19.37 6.97
CA GLU A 168 5.67 -18.18 7.57
C GLU A 168 6.71 -17.56 6.61
N ASP A 169 7.37 -18.40 5.82
CA ASP A 169 8.34 -18.00 4.80
C ASP A 169 7.69 -17.63 3.46
N SER A 170 6.37 -17.45 3.34
CA SER A 170 5.71 -16.95 2.11
C SER A 170 4.60 -15.93 2.40
N VAL A 171 4.61 -15.34 3.60
CA VAL A 171 3.60 -14.40 4.09
C VAL A 171 3.61 -13.10 3.29
N ASP A 172 4.80 -12.61 2.94
CA ASP A 172 4.95 -11.40 2.13
C ASP A 172 4.59 -11.73 0.66
N PRO A 173 3.52 -11.13 0.11
CA PRO A 173 3.17 -11.31 -1.29
C PRO A 173 4.30 -10.87 -2.22
N LEU A 174 5.09 -9.84 -1.91
CA LEU A 174 6.15 -9.38 -2.80
C LEU A 174 7.39 -10.28 -2.80
N GLY A 175 7.39 -11.34 -1.99
CA GLY A 175 8.43 -12.36 -1.92
C GLY A 175 9.08 -12.41 -0.54
N SER A 176 9.65 -13.56 -0.18
CA SER A 176 10.03 -13.85 1.19
C SER A 176 11.52 -13.77 1.52
N VAL A 177 11.74 -13.81 2.83
CA VAL A 177 12.84 -13.27 3.66
C VAL A 177 14.16 -14.06 3.58
N LYS A 178 14.29 -15.10 2.77
CA LYS A 178 15.58 -15.80 2.60
C LYS A 178 15.91 -16.08 1.15
N VAL A 179 16.96 -15.41 0.68
CA VAL A 179 17.80 -15.92 -0.41
C VAL A 179 18.14 -17.35 -0.06
N LYS A 180 17.59 -18.30 -0.81
CA LYS A 180 18.04 -19.69 -0.78
C LYS A 180 19.54 -19.61 -1.07
N LYS A 181 20.39 -19.75 -0.03
CA LYS A 181 21.81 -19.98 -0.26
C LYS A 181 21.86 -21.33 -0.96
N GLU A 182 21.99 -21.30 -2.28
CA GLU A 182 22.38 -22.47 -3.05
C GLU A 182 23.65 -23.03 -2.39
N LYS A 183 23.58 -24.31 -2.01
CA LYS A 183 24.76 -25.09 -1.66
C LYS A 183 25.45 -25.53 -2.93
#